data_AF-A0A524EMN1-F1
#
_entry.id   AF-A0A524EMN1-F1
#
_cell.length_a   1.000
_cell.length_b   1.000
_cell.length_c   1.000
_cell.angle_alpha   90.00
_cell.angle_beta   90.00
_cell.angle_gamma   90.00
#
_symmetry.space_group_name_H-M   'P 1'
#
loop_
_entity.id
_entity.type
_entity.pdbx_description
1 polymer ?
#
loop_
_entity_poly.entity_id
_entity_poly.type
_entity_poly.pdbx_seq_one_letter_code
_entity_poly.pdbx_strand_id
1 'polypeptide(L)'
;VRGKAFDDRTGCNVLIHLMRNMKNREELKETLLFNFATQEEIGRFGAVTGAYKLDPTMAIAIENTTAADVPDIKPSNIPVYIGKGPAISVADKSIISSPYMNKRLIENAKLGMILYQIKKPMYGKTDAGMIQLTREGVKSTVVSVPCRYIHSPTSLLKLDDIYYTIELLKAFILNKASI
;
A
#
# COMPACT_ATOMS: atom_id res chain seq x y z
N VAL A 1 4.21 18.27 0.98
CA VAL A 1 3.66 18.81 -0.30
C VAL A 1 2.16 18.86 -0.19
N ARG A 2 1.54 19.91 -0.73
CA ARG A 2 0.09 20.11 -0.79
C ARG A 2 -0.35 19.93 -2.23
N GLY A 3 -1.46 19.23 -2.46
CA GLY A 3 -1.96 18.95 -3.82
C GLY A 3 -3.39 18.40 -3.82
N LYS A 4 -3.87 18.02 -5.00
CA LYS A 4 -5.20 17.42 -5.18
C LYS A 4 -5.10 15.97 -5.64
N ALA A 5 -6.12 15.17 -5.30
CA ALA A 5 -6.26 13.80 -5.77
C ALA A 5 -5.02 12.93 -5.50
N PHE A 6 -4.41 13.10 -4.31
CA PHE A 6 -3.33 12.20 -3.89
C PHE A 6 -3.88 10.79 -3.73
N ASP A 7 -5.07 10.65 -3.16
CA ASP A 7 -5.82 9.39 -3.14
C ASP A 7 -6.47 9.12 -4.52
N ASP A 8 -6.04 8.15 -5.32
CA ASP A 8 -4.81 7.33 -5.20
C ASP A 8 -3.80 7.53 -6.36
N ARG A 9 -3.62 8.78 -6.80
CA ARG A 9 -2.51 9.09 -7.71
C ARG A 9 -1.13 8.88 -7.08
N THR A 10 -1.05 8.87 -5.75
CA THR A 10 0.17 8.53 -5.03
C THR A 10 0.53 7.05 -5.22
N GLY A 11 -0.42 6.12 -5.04
CA GLY A 11 -0.20 4.71 -5.36
C GLY A 11 0.19 4.50 -6.82
N CYS A 12 -0.46 5.21 -7.75
CA CYS A 12 -0.05 5.21 -9.17
C CYS A 12 1.40 5.68 -9.37
N ASN A 13 1.82 6.75 -8.68
CA ASN A 13 3.19 7.24 -8.75
C ASN A 13 4.18 6.20 -8.21
N VAL A 14 3.87 5.56 -7.08
CA VAL A 14 4.68 4.47 -6.51
C VAL A 14 4.83 3.33 -7.51
N LEU A 15 3.73 2.85 -8.14
CA LEU A 15 3.77 1.81 -9.16
C LEU A 15 4.68 2.18 -10.34
N ILE A 16 4.58 3.41 -10.85
CA ILE A 16 5.44 3.90 -11.95
C ILE A 16 6.92 3.88 -11.55
N HIS A 17 7.25 4.30 -10.33
CA HIS A 17 8.62 4.26 -9.83
C HIS A 17 9.12 2.82 -9.64
N LEU A 18 8.28 1.91 -9.15
CA LEU A 18 8.62 0.49 -9.08
C LEU A 18 8.89 -0.10 -10.47
N MET A 19 8.02 0.15 -11.45
CA MET A 19 8.24 -0.29 -12.83
C MET A 19 9.57 0.22 -13.39
N ARG A 20 9.89 1.50 -13.17
CA ARG A 20 11.18 2.09 -13.60
C ARG A 20 12.38 1.46 -12.89
N ASN A 21 12.29 1.25 -11.58
CA ASN A 21 13.37 0.68 -10.77
C ASN A 21 13.63 -0.79 -11.10
N MET A 22 12.58 -1.53 -11.48
CA MET A 22 12.62 -2.97 -11.78
C MET A 22 12.91 -3.26 -13.26
N LYS A 23 12.86 -2.24 -14.12
CA LYS A 23 13.13 -2.38 -15.55
C LYS A 23 14.53 -2.96 -15.78
N ASN A 24 14.61 -4.00 -16.61
CA ASN A 24 15.84 -4.67 -17.03
C ASN A 24 16.66 -5.29 -15.88
N ARG A 25 16.03 -5.62 -14.74
CA ARG A 25 16.68 -6.40 -13.68
C ARG A 25 16.59 -7.88 -13.97
N GLU A 26 17.74 -8.49 -14.25
CA GLU A 26 17.86 -9.93 -14.49
C GLU A 26 17.67 -10.74 -13.19
N GLU A 27 17.85 -10.12 -12.03
CA GLU A 27 17.69 -10.76 -10.73
C GLU A 27 16.22 -11.00 -10.31
N LEU A 28 15.25 -10.52 -11.09
CA LEU A 28 13.83 -10.73 -10.81
C LEU A 28 13.45 -12.20 -11.02
N LYS A 29 13.06 -12.85 -9.92
CA LYS A 29 12.64 -14.26 -9.93
C LYS A 29 11.15 -14.45 -10.20
N GLU A 30 10.36 -13.41 -9.92
CA GLU A 30 8.91 -13.43 -9.99
C GLU A 30 8.40 -12.57 -11.15
N THR A 31 7.22 -12.92 -11.67
CA THR A 31 6.52 -12.06 -12.63
C THR A 31 5.85 -10.91 -11.89
N LEU A 32 6.19 -9.67 -12.25
CA LEU A 32 5.56 -8.48 -11.67
C LEU A 32 4.34 -8.05 -12.48
N LEU A 33 3.19 -7.98 -11.81
CA LEU A 33 1.91 -7.57 -12.38
C LEU A 33 1.54 -6.19 -11.80
N PHE A 34 1.21 -5.24 -12.67
CA PHE A 34 0.84 -3.88 -12.28
C PHE A 34 -0.59 -3.60 -12.73
N ASN A 35 -1.47 -3.26 -11.78
CA ASN A 35 -2.85 -2.88 -12.05
C ASN A 35 -3.10 -1.44 -11.62
N PHE A 36 -3.37 -0.55 -12.57
CA PHE A 36 -3.85 0.81 -12.29
C PHE A 36 -5.37 0.76 -12.26
N ALA A 37 -5.92 0.34 -11.11
CA ALA A 37 -7.34 0.10 -10.95
C ALA A 37 -8.15 1.41 -11.03
N THR A 38 -9.32 1.32 -11.66
CA THR A 38 -10.31 2.41 -11.66
C THR A 38 -11.48 2.09 -10.74
N GLN A 39 -12.22 3.11 -10.32
CA GLN A 39 -13.49 2.97 -9.59
C GLN A 39 -13.35 2.38 -8.17
N GLU A 40 -12.21 2.56 -7.48
CA GLU A 40 -12.05 2.25 -6.04
C GLU A 40 -13.21 2.89 -5.25
N GLU A 41 -13.32 4.22 -5.36
CA GLU A 41 -14.18 5.08 -4.55
C GLU A 41 -15.70 4.84 -4.70
N ILE A 42 -16.09 4.05 -5.71
CA ILE A 42 -17.50 3.72 -5.99
C ILE A 42 -17.77 2.22 -5.96
N GLY A 43 -16.77 1.38 -5.65
CA GLY A 43 -16.99 -0.06 -5.54
C GLY A 43 -15.79 -0.97 -5.80
N ARG A 44 -14.59 -0.46 -6.05
CA ARG A 44 -13.36 -1.25 -6.29
C ARG A 44 -13.45 -2.21 -7.47
N PHE A 45 -14.24 -1.85 -8.49
CA PHE A 45 -14.51 -2.71 -9.64
C PHE A 45 -13.25 -2.97 -10.50
N GLY A 46 -12.35 -1.99 -10.62
CA GLY A 46 -11.08 -2.15 -11.31
C GLY A 46 -10.13 -3.14 -10.63
N ALA A 47 -10.18 -3.25 -9.30
CA ALA A 47 -9.38 -4.21 -8.56
C ALA A 47 -9.88 -5.64 -8.76
N VAL A 48 -11.20 -5.86 -8.73
CA VAL A 48 -11.82 -7.17 -9.01
C VAL A 48 -11.47 -7.63 -10.43
N THR A 49 -11.79 -6.80 -11.43
CA THR A 49 -11.60 -7.15 -12.84
C THR A 49 -10.12 -7.33 -13.19
N GLY A 50 -9.26 -6.46 -12.64
CA GLY A 50 -7.82 -6.54 -12.80
C GLY A 50 -7.24 -7.82 -12.20
N ALA A 51 -7.56 -8.12 -10.93
CA ALA A 51 -7.10 -9.35 -10.28
C ALA A 51 -7.64 -10.60 -10.99
N TYR A 52 -8.91 -10.61 -11.42
CA TYR A 52 -9.48 -11.76 -12.11
C TYR A 52 -8.77 -12.02 -13.44
N LYS A 53 -8.42 -10.96 -14.19
CA LYS A 53 -7.73 -11.07 -15.47
C LYS A 53 -6.25 -11.44 -15.32
N LEU A 54 -5.56 -10.82 -14.36
CA LEU A 54 -4.11 -10.97 -14.17
C LEU A 54 -3.74 -12.26 -13.41
N ASP A 55 -4.68 -12.81 -12.65
CA ASP A 55 -4.53 -14.08 -11.90
C ASP A 55 -3.29 -14.13 -10.99
N PRO A 56 -3.12 -13.14 -10.07
CA PRO A 56 -1.94 -13.07 -9.22
C PRO A 56 -1.98 -14.09 -8.07
N THR A 57 -0.81 -14.63 -7.70
CA THR A 57 -0.66 -15.50 -6.51
C THR A 57 -0.57 -14.72 -5.20
N MET A 58 -0.09 -13.47 -5.27
CA MET A 58 0.00 -12.50 -4.18
C MET A 58 -0.31 -11.10 -4.71
N ALA A 59 -0.99 -10.28 -3.92
CA ALA A 59 -1.31 -8.90 -4.27
C ALA A 59 -1.02 -7.93 -3.13
N ILE A 60 -0.46 -6.77 -3.46
CA ILE A 60 -0.31 -5.64 -2.54
C ILE A 60 -1.15 -4.50 -3.10
N ALA A 61 -2.20 -4.10 -2.39
CA ALA A 61 -2.86 -2.84 -2.67
C ALA A 61 -1.96 -1.69 -2.16
N ILE A 62 -1.64 -0.77 -3.05
CA ILE A 62 -0.88 0.43 -2.71
C ILE A 62 -1.88 1.57 -2.74
N GLU A 63 -2.04 2.26 -1.62
CA GLU A 63 -3.08 3.29 -1.48
C GLU A 63 -2.59 4.47 -0.64
N ASN A 64 -3.39 5.52 -0.53
CA ASN A 64 -3.24 6.46 0.58
C ASN A 64 -3.99 5.97 1.83
N THR A 65 -3.58 6.47 3.00
CA THR A 65 -4.38 6.29 4.21
C THR A 65 -4.39 7.58 5.01
N THR A 66 -5.48 7.82 5.73
CA THR A 66 -5.65 8.99 6.59
C THR A 66 -4.58 9.06 7.67
N ALA A 67 -3.72 10.06 7.57
CA ALA A 67 -2.94 10.56 8.69
C ALA A 67 -3.80 11.58 9.45
N ALA A 68 -4.13 11.27 10.71
CA ALA A 68 -4.98 12.11 11.56
C ALA A 68 -4.18 12.74 12.70
N ASP A 69 -2.87 12.87 12.52
CA ASP A 69 -1.92 13.53 13.42
C ASP A 69 -2.03 15.06 13.33
N VAL A 70 -3.24 15.54 13.57
CA VAL A 70 -3.64 16.96 13.60
C VAL A 70 -4.11 17.32 15.01
N PRO A 71 -4.18 18.62 15.36
CA PRO A 71 -4.69 19.04 16.66
C PRO A 71 -6.04 18.42 17.01
N ASP A 72 -6.31 18.25 18.30
CA ASP A 72 -7.57 17.77 18.86
C ASP A 72 -7.95 16.30 18.60
N ILE A 73 -7.06 15.51 17.96
CA ILE A 73 -7.24 14.06 17.81
C ILE A 73 -6.49 13.30 18.91
N LYS A 74 -7.22 12.44 19.63
CA LYS A 74 -6.61 11.55 20.64
C LYS A 74 -5.61 10.59 19.97
N PRO A 75 -4.43 10.32 20.57
CA PRO A 75 -3.44 9.41 19.99
C PRO A 75 -3.98 8.01 19.63
N SER A 76 -4.96 7.49 20.39
CA SER A 76 -5.62 6.21 20.11
C SER A 76 -6.42 6.19 18.80
N ASN A 77 -6.82 7.37 18.32
CA ASN A 77 -7.65 7.54 17.13
C ASN A 77 -6.81 7.92 15.91
N ILE A 78 -5.50 8.12 16.07
CA ILE A 78 -4.58 8.45 14.96
C ILE A 78 -4.22 7.16 14.22
N PRO A 79 -4.61 7.01 12.94
CA PRO A 79 -4.34 5.77 12.23
C PRO A 79 -2.85 5.59 11.93
N VAL A 80 -2.26 6.68 11.43
CA VAL A 80 -0.86 6.79 11.04
C VAL A 80 -0.40 8.24 11.23
N TYR A 81 0.90 8.44 11.23
CA TYR A 81 1.54 9.75 11.31
C TYR A 81 2.26 10.06 10.00
N ILE A 82 2.23 11.32 9.57
CA ILE A 82 3.07 11.78 8.47
C ILE A 82 4.55 11.74 8.90
N GLY A 83 5.44 11.34 8.00
CA GLY A 83 6.88 11.30 8.22
C GLY A 83 7.35 10.09 9.03
N LYS A 84 6.49 9.09 9.25
CA LYS A 84 6.84 7.81 9.89
C LYS A 84 6.91 6.65 8.89
N GLY A 85 6.95 6.96 7.59
CA GLY A 85 7.09 5.97 6.52
C GLY A 85 5.76 5.29 6.14
N PRO A 86 5.79 4.36 5.17
CA PRO A 86 4.65 3.55 4.76
C PRO A 86 3.94 2.89 5.94
N ALA A 87 2.63 2.82 5.84
CA ALA A 87 1.77 2.14 6.78
C ALA A 87 1.42 0.75 6.27
N ILE A 88 1.79 -0.28 7.03
CA ILE A 88 1.41 -1.67 6.75
C ILE A 88 0.09 -1.94 7.49
N SER A 89 -0.94 -2.35 6.75
CA SER A 89 -2.23 -2.69 7.36
C SER A 89 -2.23 -4.14 7.84
N VAL A 90 -2.72 -4.36 9.07
CA VAL A 90 -2.98 -5.72 9.59
C VAL A 90 -4.40 -6.15 9.24
N ALA A 91 -5.36 -5.24 9.35
CA ALA A 91 -6.74 -5.47 8.99
C ALA A 91 -7.48 -4.14 8.76
N ASP A 92 -8.56 -4.21 8.00
CA ASP A 92 -9.56 -3.15 7.83
C ASP A 92 -10.98 -3.75 7.82
N LYS A 93 -12.00 -3.00 7.39
CA LYS A 93 -13.39 -3.50 7.37
C LYS A 93 -13.69 -4.54 6.27
N SER A 94 -12.73 -4.84 5.42
CA SER A 94 -12.84 -5.70 4.24
C SER A 94 -11.79 -6.80 4.17
N ILE A 95 -10.61 -6.64 4.78
CA ILE A 95 -9.52 -7.62 4.75
C ILE A 95 -8.88 -7.83 6.13
N ILE A 96 -8.49 -9.07 6.41
CA ILE A 96 -7.41 -9.39 7.33
C ILE A 96 -6.18 -9.71 6.48
N SER A 97 -5.17 -8.85 6.52
CA SER A 97 -4.03 -8.95 5.62
C SER A 97 -3.21 -10.21 5.88
N SER A 98 -2.63 -10.78 4.83
CA SER A 98 -1.82 -12.00 4.92
C SER A 98 -0.69 -11.83 5.95
N PRO A 99 -0.66 -12.62 7.05
CA PRO A 99 0.40 -12.53 8.05
C PRO A 99 1.78 -12.80 7.46
N TYR A 100 1.86 -13.70 6.47
CA TYR A 100 3.07 -14.02 5.73
C TYR A 100 3.62 -12.79 4.98
N MET A 101 2.76 -12.07 4.24
CA MET A 101 3.18 -10.89 3.49
C MET A 101 3.57 -9.74 4.44
N ASN A 102 2.80 -9.52 5.51
CA ASN A 102 3.10 -8.48 6.50
C ASN A 102 4.41 -8.74 7.23
N LYS A 103 4.66 -9.99 7.64
CA LYS A 103 5.93 -10.38 8.24
C LYS A 103 7.11 -10.05 7.32
N ARG A 104 7.01 -10.45 6.04
CA ARG A 104 8.02 -10.13 5.03
C ARG A 104 8.22 -8.62 4.85
N LEU A 105 7.16 -7.83 4.76
CA LEU A 105 7.27 -6.37 4.66
C LEU A 105 8.03 -5.80 5.87
N ILE A 106 7.68 -6.22 7.08
CA ILE A 106 8.31 -5.76 8.32
C ILE A 106 9.79 -6.16 8.38
N GLU A 107 10.13 -7.40 8.02
CA GLU A 107 11.52 -7.88 8.01
C GLU A 107 12.36 -7.12 6.98
N ASN A 108 11.83 -6.91 5.78
CA ASN A 108 12.47 -6.11 4.76
C ASN A 108 12.68 -4.66 5.21
N ALA A 109 11.70 -4.07 5.88
CA ALA A 109 11.83 -2.73 6.44
C ALA A 109 12.96 -2.66 7.48
N LYS A 110 13.03 -3.64 8.39
CA LYS A 110 14.08 -3.71 9.41
C LYS A 110 15.47 -3.89 8.81
N LEU A 111 15.63 -4.81 7.86
CA LEU A 111 16.91 -5.10 7.21
C LEU A 111 17.42 -3.91 6.39
N GLY A 112 16.52 -3.24 5.68
CA GLY A 112 16.85 -2.05 4.89
C GLY A 112 16.92 -0.76 5.70
N MET A 113 16.70 -0.81 7.03
CA MET A 113 16.55 0.37 7.88
C MET A 113 15.51 1.39 7.33
N ILE A 114 14.45 0.87 6.72
CA ILE A 114 13.38 1.66 6.10
C ILE A 114 12.36 2.00 7.18
N LEU A 115 12.03 3.28 7.31
CA LEU A 115 10.96 3.70 8.22
C LEU A 115 9.64 3.07 7.79
N TYR A 116 8.89 2.54 8.75
CA TYR A 116 7.55 2.02 8.53
C TYR A 116 6.73 2.16 9.81
N GLN A 117 5.42 2.04 9.67
CA GLN A 117 4.49 2.00 10.79
C GLN A 117 3.40 0.96 10.54
N ILE A 118 2.76 0.53 11.63
CA ILE A 118 1.56 -0.31 11.54
C ILE A 118 0.35 0.60 11.59
N LYS A 119 -0.55 0.48 10.61
CA LYS A 119 -1.82 1.21 10.60
C LYS A 119 -2.67 0.78 11.78
N LYS A 120 -3.10 1.75 12.58
CA LYS A 120 -4.05 1.57 13.68
C LYS A 120 -5.34 2.32 13.33
N PRO A 121 -6.36 2.29 14.18
CA PRO A 121 -7.48 1.32 14.19
C PRO A 121 -8.00 0.79 12.83
N MET A 122 -8.81 -0.28 12.87
CA MET A 122 -9.43 -0.92 11.70
C MET A 122 -10.52 -0.04 11.06
N TYR A 123 -10.10 0.92 10.23
CA TYR A 123 -10.98 1.75 9.42
C TYR A 123 -10.56 1.76 7.95
N GLY A 124 -11.53 2.10 7.11
CA GLY A 124 -11.41 2.02 5.65
C GLY A 124 -11.79 0.66 5.11
N LYS A 125 -11.88 0.62 3.79
CA LYS A 125 -11.91 -0.57 2.95
C LYS A 125 -10.94 -0.26 1.81
N THR A 126 -10.29 -1.29 1.29
CA THR A 126 -9.20 -1.14 0.33
C THR A 126 -9.42 -2.10 -0.84
N ASP A 127 -8.73 -1.88 -1.95
CA ASP A 127 -8.75 -2.76 -3.10
C ASP A 127 -8.36 -4.19 -2.72
N ALA A 128 -7.46 -4.37 -1.75
CA ALA A 128 -7.06 -5.69 -1.24
C ALA A 128 -8.27 -6.48 -0.69
N GLY A 129 -9.26 -5.79 -0.12
CA GLY A 129 -10.52 -6.37 0.34
C GLY A 129 -11.27 -7.15 -0.73
N MET A 130 -11.27 -6.63 -1.96
CA MET A 130 -11.90 -7.27 -3.12
C MET A 130 -10.96 -8.24 -3.84
N ILE A 131 -9.67 -7.90 -3.93
CA ILE A 131 -8.67 -8.77 -4.57
C ILE A 131 -8.57 -10.11 -3.86
N GLN A 132 -8.57 -10.14 -2.52
CA GLN A 132 -8.43 -11.40 -1.77
C GLN A 132 -9.55 -12.41 -2.06
N LEU A 133 -10.74 -11.93 -2.42
CA LEU A 133 -11.94 -12.75 -2.67
C LEU A 133 -12.05 -13.17 -4.14
N THR A 134 -11.10 -12.77 -4.97
CA THR A 134 -11.12 -13.06 -6.39
C THR A 134 -10.64 -14.49 -6.64
N ARG A 135 -11.37 -15.23 -7.51
CA ARG A 135 -11.13 -16.64 -7.85
C ARG A 135 -11.10 -17.55 -6.60
N GLU A 136 -10.13 -18.45 -6.47
CA GLU A 136 -9.92 -19.31 -5.30
C GLU A 136 -9.33 -18.58 -4.09
N GLY A 137 -9.06 -17.28 -4.23
CA GLY A 137 -8.55 -16.40 -3.19
C GLY A 137 -7.09 -16.01 -3.41
N VAL A 138 -6.82 -14.71 -3.31
CA VAL A 138 -5.48 -14.14 -3.52
C VAL A 138 -4.89 -13.72 -2.18
N LYS A 139 -3.66 -14.18 -1.86
CA LYS A 139 -2.95 -13.70 -0.67
C LYS A 139 -2.69 -12.21 -0.81
N SER A 140 -3.33 -11.41 0.04
CA SER A 140 -3.36 -9.95 -0.14
C SER A 140 -2.91 -9.18 1.10
N THR A 141 -2.29 -8.03 0.90
CA THR A 141 -1.99 -7.05 1.94
C THR A 141 -2.12 -5.61 1.40
N VAL A 142 -1.99 -4.63 2.28
CA VAL A 142 -2.05 -3.19 1.97
C VAL A 142 -0.82 -2.48 2.50
N VAL A 143 -0.17 -1.70 1.65
CA VAL A 143 0.87 -0.73 2.03
C VAL A 143 0.40 0.65 1.62
N SER A 144 0.22 1.53 2.60
CA SER A 144 -0.35 2.85 2.35
C SER A 144 0.64 3.98 2.59
N VAL A 145 0.58 5.02 1.76
CA VAL A 145 1.29 6.29 2.01
C VAL A 145 0.44 7.18 2.92
N PRO A 146 0.95 7.62 4.08
CA PRO A 146 0.26 8.57 4.95
C PRO A 146 -0.10 9.88 4.23
N CYS A 147 -1.36 10.28 4.32
CA CYS A 147 -1.85 11.53 3.76
C CYS A 147 -2.92 12.16 4.66
N ARG A 148 -2.81 13.46 4.91
CA ARG A 148 -3.83 14.25 5.61
C ARG A 148 -4.89 14.74 4.64
N TYR A 149 -6.12 14.83 5.12
CA TYR A 149 -7.26 15.35 4.37
C TYR A 149 -7.50 14.59 3.06
N ILE A 150 -7.40 13.26 3.08
CA ILE A 150 -7.84 12.43 1.95
C ILE A 150 -9.34 12.70 1.68
N HIS A 151 -9.77 12.55 0.43
CA HIS A 151 -11.13 12.86 -0.05
C HIS A 151 -11.53 14.35 0.05
N SER A 152 -10.62 15.23 0.43
CA SER A 152 -10.83 16.69 0.40
C SER A 152 -10.35 17.28 -0.94
N PRO A 153 -10.79 18.49 -1.33
CA PRO A 153 -10.30 19.17 -2.55
C PRO A 153 -8.78 19.41 -2.54
N THR A 154 -8.16 19.39 -1.36
CA THR A 154 -6.72 19.47 -1.18
C THR A 154 -6.29 18.56 -0.03
N SER A 155 -5.20 17.82 -0.26
CA SER A 155 -4.59 16.90 0.69
C SER A 155 -3.11 17.25 0.90
N LEU A 156 -2.51 16.71 1.96
CA LEU A 156 -1.11 16.95 2.33
C LEU A 156 -0.40 15.64 2.66
N LEU A 157 0.77 15.43 2.05
CA LEU A 157 1.65 14.29 2.33
C LEU A 157 3.12 14.73 2.38
N LYS A 158 4.01 13.85 2.85
CA LYS A 158 5.46 14.07 2.83
C LYS A 158 6.09 13.24 1.71
N LEU A 159 7.00 13.83 0.93
CA LEU A 159 7.68 13.12 -0.16
C LEU A 159 8.51 11.95 0.36
N ASP A 160 9.13 12.10 1.53
CA ASP A 160 9.88 11.02 2.19
C ASP A 160 9.01 9.77 2.40
N ASP A 161 7.73 9.92 2.74
CA ASP A 161 6.84 8.78 2.94
C ASP A 161 6.60 8.01 1.62
N ILE A 162 6.52 8.73 0.49
CA ILE A 162 6.46 8.11 -0.85
C ILE A 162 7.77 7.37 -1.14
N TYR A 163 8.91 8.01 -0.87
CA TYR A 163 10.23 7.42 -1.06
C TYR A 163 10.40 6.11 -0.27
N TYR A 164 10.11 6.13 1.03
CA TYR A 164 10.20 4.93 1.87
C TYR A 164 9.19 3.85 1.46
N THR A 165 8.03 4.24 0.91
CA THR A 165 7.08 3.28 0.34
C THR A 165 7.66 2.56 -0.88
N ILE A 166 8.29 3.31 -1.79
CA ILE A 166 8.97 2.72 -2.96
C ILE A 166 10.11 1.80 -2.52
N GLU A 167 10.94 2.23 -1.57
CA GLU A 167 12.06 1.42 -1.08
C GLU A 167 11.60 0.15 -0.36
N LEU A 168 10.52 0.22 0.44
CA LEU A 168 9.94 -0.94 1.10
C LEU A 168 9.44 -1.98 0.09
N LEU A 169 8.69 -1.52 -0.91
CA LEU A 169 8.12 -2.42 -1.92
C LEU A 169 9.20 -2.99 -2.84
N LYS A 170 10.23 -2.19 -3.18
CA LYS A 170 11.42 -2.66 -3.89
C LYS A 170 12.15 -3.74 -3.10
N ALA A 171 12.36 -3.53 -1.79
CA ALA A 171 12.99 -4.54 -0.93
C ALA A 171 12.15 -5.83 -0.87
N PHE A 172 10.83 -5.71 -0.72
CA PHE A 172 9.90 -6.85 -0.73
C PHE A 172 9.98 -7.65 -2.04
N ILE A 173 10.09 -6.98 -3.19
CA ILE A 173 10.19 -7.60 -4.51
C ILE A 173 11.53 -8.34 -4.68
N LEU A 174 12.64 -7.72 -4.28
CA LEU A 174 13.98 -8.24 -4.54
C LEU A 174 14.43 -9.30 -3.54
N ASN A 175 13.99 -9.21 -2.28
CA ASN A 175 14.45 -10.09 -1.23
C ASN A 175 13.58 -11.35 -1.12
N LYS A 176 14.26 -12.49 -0.91
CA LYS A 176 13.62 -13.81 -0.84
C LYS A 176 12.67 -13.93 0.36
N ALA A 177 11.71 -14.84 0.20
CA ALA A 177 10.75 -15.28 1.22
C ALA A 177 11.36 -15.94 2.47
N SER A 178 12.64 -16.30 2.43
CA SER A 178 13.35 -17.11 3.43
C SER A 178 14.30 -16.30 4.30
N ILE A 179 14.16 -14.97 4.31
CA ILE A 179 14.66 -14.15 5.42
C ILE A 179 13.56 -14.10 6.48
#